data_AF-X0W390-F1
#
_entry.id   AF-X0W390-F1
#
_cell.length_a   1.000
_cell.length_b   1.000
_cell.length_c   1.000
_cell.angle_alpha   90.00
_cell.angle_beta   90.00
_cell.angle_gamma   90.00
#
_symmetry.space_group_name_H-M   'P 1'
#
loop_
_entity.id
_entity.type
_entity.pdbx_description
1 polymer ?
#
loop_
_entity_poly.entity_id
_entity_poly.type
_entity_poly.pdbx_seq_one_letter_code
_entity_poly.pdbx_strand_id
1 'polypeptide(L)' 'QKFGLPTGFSGLDLTEITRAMELDKKTKKKAIRWVLLQDIGKVVIRSDMPQQEVLAVLQELAEP' A
#
# COMPACT_ATOMS: atom_id res chain seq x y z
N GLN A 1 9.30 -15.91 -3.68
CA GLN A 1 10.22 -15.96 -2.52
C GLN A 1 11.65 -16.48 -2.83
N LYS A 2 12.03 -16.71 -4.10
CA LYS A 2 13.36 -17.25 -4.48
C LYS A 2 14.56 -16.41 -4.03
N PHE A 3 14.36 -15.12 -3.77
CA PHE A 3 15.41 -14.16 -3.39
C PHE A 3 15.48 -13.87 -1.89
N GLY A 4 14.71 -14.59 -1.04
CA GLY A 4 14.75 -14.39 0.41
C GLY A 4 14.26 -13.04 0.91
N LEU A 5 13.54 -12.27 0.08
CA LEU A 5 12.94 -11.00 0.49
C LEU A 5 11.64 -11.24 1.27
N PRO A 6 11.35 -10.43 2.31
CA PRO A 6 10.10 -10.53 3.05
C PRO A 6 8.92 -10.19 2.13
N THR A 7 7.87 -11.01 2.21
CA THR A 7 6.60 -10.79 1.48
C THR A 7 5.44 -10.45 2.42
N GLY A 8 5.70 -10.37 3.73
CA GLY A 8 4.79 -9.94 4.77
C GLY A 8 5.54 -9.10 5.81
N PHE A 9 4.82 -8.62 6.81
CA PHE A 9 5.38 -7.83 7.92
C PHE A 9 4.71 -8.20 9.24
N SER A 10 5.43 -8.02 10.36
CA SER A 10 4.92 -8.25 11.72
C SER A 10 5.37 -7.13 12.66
N GLY A 11 4.67 -6.97 13.79
CA GLY A 11 5.02 -6.00 14.83
C GLY A 11 4.77 -4.54 14.48
N LEU A 12 3.97 -4.25 13.44
CA LEU A 12 3.60 -2.89 13.03
C LEU A 12 2.08 -2.69 13.11
N ASP A 13 1.67 -1.53 13.61
CA ASP A 13 0.25 -1.13 13.64
C ASP A 13 -0.20 -0.64 12.26
N LEU A 14 -1.29 -1.22 11.75
CA LEU A 14 -1.94 -0.82 10.50
C LEU A 14 -2.33 0.67 10.49
N THR A 15 -2.67 1.23 11.66
CA THR A 15 -3.01 2.65 11.80
C THR A 15 -1.80 3.55 11.58
N GLU A 16 -0.63 3.13 12.07
CA GLU A 16 0.63 3.85 11.87
C GLU A 16 1.08 3.75 10.41
N ILE A 17 0.95 2.57 9.79
CA ILE A 17 1.26 2.36 8.37
C ILE A 17 0.36 3.25 7.50
N THR A 18 -0.95 3.25 7.72
CA THR A 18 -1.89 4.08 6.94
C THR A 18 -1.60 5.56 7.09
N ARG A 19 -1.32 6.02 8.31
CA ARG A 19 -0.91 7.41 8.56
C ARG A 19 0.40 7.78 7.86
N ALA A 20 1.37 6.88 7.86
CA ALA A 20 2.64 7.09 7.16
C ALA A 20 2.44 7.21 5.64
N MET A 21 1.54 6.43 5.04
CA MET A 21 1.22 6.52 3.61
C MET A 21 0.56 7.85 3.22
N GLU A 22 -0.24 8.46 4.11
CA GLU A 22 -0.85 9.79 3.88
C GLU A 22 0.16 10.95 3.85
N LEU A 23 1.36 10.73 4.40
CA LEU A 23 2.45 11.70 4.40
C LEU A 23 3.17 11.79 3.05
N ASP A 24 2.97 10.83 2.14
CA ASP A 24 3.57 10.85 0.80
C ASP A 24 2.99 12.01 -0.06
N LYS A 25 3.73 13.13 -0.01
CA LYS A 25 3.64 14.40 -0.77
C LYS A 25 2.51 15.39 -0.45
N LYS A 26 2.90 16.67 -0.46
CA LYS A 26 2.32 17.85 0.19
C LYS A 26 1.07 18.42 -0.50
N THR A 27 0.28 19.14 0.31
CA THR A 27 -0.76 20.16 0.02
C THR A 27 -2.17 19.74 -0.44
N LYS A 28 -3.16 20.20 0.36
CA LYS A 28 -4.59 20.49 0.10
C LYS A 28 -5.28 19.61 -0.97
N LYS A 29 -6.08 18.62 -0.51
CA LYS A 29 -6.92 17.64 -1.26
C LYS A 29 -6.25 16.29 -1.65
N LYS A 30 -5.15 15.91 -0.98
CA LYS A 30 -4.29 14.74 -1.23
C LYS A 30 -5.02 13.39 -1.38
N ALA A 31 -5.01 12.83 -2.59
CA ALA A 31 -5.27 11.41 -2.81
C ALA A 31 -3.93 10.71 -3.08
N ILE A 32 -3.68 9.57 -2.44
CA ILE A 32 -2.45 8.77 -2.61
C ILE A 32 -2.40 8.27 -4.06
N ARG A 33 -1.28 8.49 -4.76
CA ARG A 33 -1.06 7.97 -6.11
C ARG A 33 -0.37 6.61 -6.04
N TRP A 34 -1.13 5.56 -6.29
CA TRP A 34 -0.70 4.17 -6.29
C TRP A 34 -0.11 3.77 -7.64
N VAL A 35 1.03 3.09 -7.60
CA VAL A 35 1.60 2.41 -8.77
C VAL A 35 1.12 0.97 -8.71
N LEU A 36 0.22 0.59 -9.62
CA LEU A 36 -0.39 -0.73 -9.67
C LEU A 36 0.01 -1.43 -10.97
N LEU A 37 0.03 -2.76 -10.95
CA LEU A 37 0.24 -3.58 -12.14
C LEU A 37 -1.12 -4.04 -12.66
N GLN A 38 -1.42 -3.70 -13.91
CA GLN A 38 -2.57 -4.27 -14.63
C GLN A 38 -2.20 -5.65 -15.21
N ASP A 39 -0.94 -5.81 -15.61
CA ASP A 39 -0.39 -7.03 -16.20
C ASP A 39 1.15 -7.01 -16.02
N ILE A 40 1.82 -8.12 -16.32
CA ILE A 40 3.29 -8.18 -16.29
C ILE A 40 3.85 -7.17 -17.29
N GLY A 41 4.63 -6.21 -16.80
CA GLY A 41 5.20 -5.13 -17.60
C GLY A 41 4.24 -3.99 -17.94
N LYS A 42 2.99 -4.00 -17.44
CA LYS A 42 2.02 -2.92 -17.64
C LYS A 42 1.63 -2.27 -16.31
N VAL A 43 2.11 -1.05 -16.10
CA VAL A 43 1.89 -0.25 -14.89
C VAL A 43 0.80 0.79 -15.13
N VAL A 44 -0.07 0.99 -14.14
CA VAL A 44 -1.08 2.05 -14.10
C VAL A 44 -0.91 2.86 -12.82
N ILE A 45 -1.02 4.18 -12.93
CA ILE A 45 -1.00 5.09 -11.77
C ILE A 45 -2.44 5.49 -11.46
N ARG A 46 -2.91 5.17 -10.25
CA ARG A 46 -4.27 5.46 -9.79
C ARG A 46 -4.27 6.30 -8.53
N SER A 47 -5.21 7.23 -8.41
CA SER A 47 -5.40 8.03 -7.19
C SER A 47 -6.76 7.83 -6.53
N ASP A 48 -7.60 6.98 -7.11
CA ASP A 48 -9.00 6.75 -6.73
C ASP A 48 -9.19 5.43 -5.97
N MET A 49 -8.16 4.98 -5.26
CA MET A 49 -8.22 3.75 -4.48
C MET A 49 -8.99 3.97 -3.16
N PRO A 50 -10.04 3.18 -2.88
CA PRO A 50 -10.74 3.22 -1.59
C PRO A 50 -9.82 2.78 -0.45
N GLN A 51 -9.90 3.48 0.68
CA GLN A 51 -9.10 3.15 1.87
C GLN A 51 -9.38 1.74 2.40
N GLN A 52 -10.62 1.25 2.27
CA GLN A 52 -11.01 -0.10 2.68
C GLN A 52 -10.23 -1.19 1.94
N GLU A 53 -10.01 -1.02 0.63
CA GLU A 53 -9.25 -1.97 -0.20
C GLU A 53 -7.78 -2.01 0.24
N VAL A 54 -7.20 -0.84 0.51
CA VAL A 54 -5.83 -0.73 1.02
C VAL A 54 -5.70 -1.44 2.38
N LEU A 55 -6.66 -1.23 3.28
CA LEU A 55 -6.68 -1.88 4.59
C LEU A 55 -6.83 -3.40 4.48
N ALA A 56 -7.62 -3.91 3.54
CA ALA A 56 -7.79 -5.34 3.32
C ALA A 56 -6.47 -5.99 2.88
N VAL A 57 -5.75 -5.37 1.94
CA VAL A 57 -4.44 -5.85 1.49
C VAL A 57 -3.41 -5.81 2.61
N LEU A 58 -3.39 -4.74 3.41
CA LEU A 58 -2.46 -4.66 4.54
C LEU A 58 -2.73 -5.74 5.60
N GLN A 59 -3.99 -6.12 5.82
CA GLN A 59 -4.35 -7.25 6.70
C GLN A 59 -3.90 -8.60 6.13
N GLU A 60 -3.97 -8.79 4.81
CA GLU A 60 -3.49 -10.02 4.16
C GLU A 60 -1.97 -10.17 4.27
N LEU A 61 -1.23 -9.06 4.22
CA LEU A 61 0.23 -9.03 4.31
C LEU A 61 0.76 -9.05 5.75
N ALA A 62 -0.10 -8.80 6.73
CA ALA A 62 0.26 -8.84 8.15
C ALA A 62 0.41 -10.30 8.60
N GLU A 63 1.61 -10.64 9.07
CA GLU A 63 1.88 -11.92 9.71
C GLU A 63 1.36 -11.90 11.16
N PRO A 64 0.90 -13.05 11.70
CA PRO A 64 0.41 -13.16 13.08
C PRO A 64 1.48 -12.87 14.14
#